data_AF-A0A6I3L3T2-F1
#
_entry.id   AF-A0A6I3L3T2-F1
#
_cell.length_a   1.000
_cell.length_b   1.000
_cell.length_c   1.000
_cell.angle_alpha   90.00
_cell.angle_beta   90.00
_cell.angle_gamma   90.00
#
_symmetry.space_group_name_H-M   'P 1'
#
loop_
_entity.id
_entity.type
_entity.pdbx_description
1 polymer ?
#
loop_
_entity_poly.entity_id
_entity_poly.type
_entity_poly.pdbx_seq_one_letter_code
_entity_poly.pdbx_strand_id
1 'polypeptide(L)'
;MSVLVAVDPPIGPRVAEEIRAEGVEVAALVRADELVGAVADPASRVWDALREADSVVAPATRQVLAPEVIAMCDRSGARLVMLAERPSERRAVAAFGLASPVSPDATGAQIVAAIRAEELDERRHDAVAEGSVTVVWGPHGAPGRTTVALALAAARARGGDRVALVDADTHAPSVAQRLALPPEAPGFPAACRQTDYGVLDGAELTRLSAQVSAGDWSLEVLTGINRPERWPELSARRVAEALQVARSWADAVIVDVAAPVERDEEIVSDIEAPRRNQAALAALSTADRVIAVGQADPVGLARLVRGLDQLEAAAPRAEVIPVVNRVRPGPLGLDPRGQVREALAQHAGADAAHLLPDDPAGCDRALRAAAPVLPRRRAPLAHAVSRLAATL
;
A
#
# COMPACT_ATOMS: atom_id res chain seq x y z
N MET A 1 3.26 3.29 26.48
CA MET A 1 2.86 1.93 26.85
C MET A 1 1.91 1.97 28.02
N SER A 2 0.65 2.04 27.66
CA SER A 2 -0.52 1.90 28.52
C SER A 2 -1.27 0.61 28.14
N VAL A 3 -1.85 -0.07 29.13
CA VAL A 3 -2.48 -1.38 28.93
C VAL A 3 -3.89 -1.37 29.52
N LEU A 4 -4.86 -1.85 28.74
CA LEU A 4 -6.17 -2.26 29.21
C LEU A 4 -6.11 -3.73 29.63
N VAL A 5 -6.44 -4.03 30.88
CA VAL A 5 -6.57 -5.43 31.34
C VAL A 5 -8.05 -5.80 31.32
N ALA A 6 -8.44 -6.66 30.39
CA ALA A 6 -9.81 -7.15 30.19
C ALA A 6 -9.93 -8.62 30.62
N VAL A 7 -9.76 -8.87 31.92
CA VAL A 7 -9.67 -10.23 32.49
C VAL A 7 -10.50 -10.31 33.77
N ASP A 8 -11.29 -11.38 33.91
CA ASP A 8 -12.13 -11.58 35.08
C ASP A 8 -11.31 -11.85 36.38
N PRO A 9 -11.86 -11.51 37.57
CA PRO A 9 -11.30 -11.93 38.85
C PRO A 9 -11.27 -13.47 39.01
N PRO A 10 -10.29 -14.03 39.74
CA PRO A 10 -9.23 -13.34 40.47
C PRO A 10 -7.99 -12.98 39.62
N ILE A 11 -7.96 -13.35 38.35
CA ILE A 11 -6.76 -13.23 37.50
C ILE A 11 -6.50 -11.76 37.13
N GLY A 12 -7.53 -11.02 36.74
CA GLY A 12 -7.39 -9.62 36.28
C GLY A 12 -6.67 -8.68 37.26
N PRO A 13 -7.07 -8.60 38.55
CA PRO A 13 -6.38 -7.78 39.54
C PRO A 13 -4.90 -8.14 39.69
N ARG A 14 -4.56 -9.44 39.75
CA ARG A 14 -3.17 -9.89 39.86
C ARG A 14 -2.35 -9.47 38.64
N VAL A 15 -2.86 -9.72 37.43
CA VAL A 15 -2.19 -9.34 36.18
C VAL A 15 -1.96 -7.83 36.12
N ALA A 16 -2.95 -7.03 36.52
CA ALA A 16 -2.81 -5.58 36.55
C ALA A 16 -1.77 -5.09 37.57
N GLU A 17 -1.68 -5.72 38.75
CA GLU A 17 -0.64 -5.41 39.74
C GLU A 17 0.76 -5.78 39.23
N GLU A 18 0.90 -6.95 38.63
CA GLU A 18 2.18 -7.42 38.09
C GLU A 18 2.67 -6.55 36.92
N ILE A 19 1.78 -6.11 36.02
CA ILE A 19 2.13 -5.19 34.92
C ILE A 19 2.59 -3.83 35.49
N ARG A 20 1.91 -3.30 36.52
CA ARG A 20 2.32 -2.03 37.17
C ARG A 20 3.67 -2.16 37.85
N ALA A 21 3.97 -3.31 38.44
CA ALA A 21 5.27 -3.55 39.09
C ALA A 21 6.45 -3.51 38.08
N GLU A 22 6.19 -3.82 36.81
CA GLU A 22 7.15 -3.70 35.70
C GLU A 22 7.23 -2.27 35.09
N GLY A 23 6.52 -1.31 35.69
CA GLY A 23 6.55 0.10 35.27
C GLY A 23 5.70 0.44 34.05
N VAL A 24 4.76 -0.43 33.68
CA VAL A 24 3.81 -0.20 32.59
C VAL A 24 2.50 0.36 33.17
N GLU A 25 1.94 1.38 32.52
CA GLU A 25 0.68 1.99 32.95
C GLU A 25 -0.50 1.07 32.64
N VAL A 26 -1.42 0.92 33.60
CA VAL A 26 -2.69 0.18 33.38
C VAL A 26 -3.81 1.21 33.30
N ALA A 27 -4.27 1.50 32.08
CA ALA A 27 -5.29 2.50 31.78
C ALA A 27 -6.63 2.14 32.44
N ALA A 28 -7.04 0.87 32.34
CA ALA A 28 -8.18 0.36 33.09
C ALA A 28 -8.08 -1.15 33.34
N LEU A 29 -8.85 -1.61 34.34
CA LEU A 29 -9.14 -3.01 34.59
C LEU A 29 -10.64 -3.21 34.40
N VAL A 30 -11.01 -4.01 33.41
CA VAL A 30 -12.40 -4.36 33.06
C VAL A 30 -12.56 -5.86 33.00
N ARG A 31 -13.80 -6.33 33.07
CA ARG A 31 -14.11 -7.75 32.85
C ARG A 31 -14.10 -8.09 31.36
N ALA A 32 -13.93 -9.37 31.04
CA ALA A 32 -13.91 -9.82 29.64
C ALA A 32 -15.27 -9.63 28.95
N ASP A 33 -16.38 -9.79 29.68
CA ASP A 33 -17.73 -9.54 29.19
C ASP A 33 -18.02 -8.04 28.95
N GLU A 34 -17.42 -7.15 29.72
CA GLU A 34 -17.47 -5.70 29.46
C GLU A 34 -16.77 -5.34 28.14
N LEU A 35 -15.61 -5.94 27.86
CA LEU A 35 -14.92 -5.77 26.57
C LEU A 35 -15.78 -6.27 25.41
N VAL A 36 -16.38 -7.46 25.54
CA VAL A 36 -17.26 -8.02 24.51
C VAL A 36 -18.52 -7.16 24.33
N GLY A 37 -19.11 -6.69 25.43
CA GLY A 37 -20.32 -5.85 25.41
C GLY A 37 -20.10 -4.48 24.77
N ALA A 38 -18.88 -3.93 24.83
CA ALA A 38 -18.55 -2.63 24.24
C ALA A 38 -18.73 -2.58 22.72
N VAL A 39 -18.72 -3.73 22.04
CA VAL A 39 -19.02 -3.83 20.60
C VAL A 39 -20.43 -3.32 20.29
N ALA A 40 -21.40 -3.59 21.17
CA ALA A 40 -22.80 -3.20 21.00
C ALA A 40 -23.14 -1.86 21.66
N ASP A 41 -22.23 -1.31 22.47
CA ASP A 41 -22.42 -0.05 23.20
C ASP A 41 -21.23 0.90 23.00
N PRO A 42 -21.28 1.76 21.96
CA PRO A 42 -20.26 2.78 21.71
C PRO A 42 -20.09 3.82 22.83
N ALA A 43 -21.06 3.95 23.73
CA ALA A 43 -20.97 4.86 24.88
C ALA A 43 -20.35 4.19 26.11
N SER A 44 -19.97 2.91 26.00
CA SER A 44 -19.30 2.18 27.08
C SER A 44 -17.96 2.83 27.45
N ARG A 45 -17.70 2.91 28.76
CA ARG A 45 -16.41 3.35 29.34
C ARG A 45 -15.19 2.57 28.82
N VAL A 46 -15.41 1.37 28.27
CA VAL A 46 -14.35 0.56 27.66
C VAL A 46 -13.74 1.29 26.45
N TRP A 47 -14.52 2.08 25.72
CA TRP A 47 -14.02 2.85 24.59
C TRP A 47 -13.06 3.97 25.00
N ASP A 48 -13.27 4.58 26.17
CA ASP A 48 -12.31 5.55 26.72
C ASP A 48 -10.99 4.87 27.04
N ALA A 49 -11.05 3.72 27.72
CA ALA A 49 -9.86 2.96 28.07
C ALA A 49 -9.13 2.38 26.83
N LEU A 50 -9.85 1.96 25.79
CA LEU A 50 -9.27 1.49 24.53
C LEU A 50 -8.55 2.61 23.78
N ARG A 51 -9.08 3.83 23.79
CA ARG A 51 -8.43 5.01 23.16
C ARG A 51 -7.13 5.40 23.86
N GLU A 52 -7.04 5.13 25.16
CA GLU A 52 -5.86 5.44 25.96
C GLU A 52 -4.85 4.28 26.01
N ALA A 53 -5.22 3.06 25.61
CA ALA A 53 -4.40 1.86 25.74
C ALA A 53 -3.66 1.51 24.44
N ASP A 54 -2.36 1.31 24.52
CA ASP A 54 -1.53 0.76 23.44
C ASP A 54 -1.78 -0.77 23.27
N SER A 55 -2.20 -1.46 24.33
CA SER A 55 -2.45 -2.90 24.30
C SER A 55 -3.60 -3.33 25.22
N VAL A 56 -4.25 -4.44 24.88
CA VAL A 56 -5.33 -5.09 25.62
C VAL A 56 -4.90 -6.50 26.00
N VAL A 57 -4.82 -6.79 27.30
CA VAL A 57 -4.60 -8.14 27.81
C VAL A 57 -5.95 -8.79 28.06
N ALA A 58 -6.25 -9.90 27.38
CA ALA A 58 -7.57 -10.55 27.45
C ALA A 58 -7.47 -12.09 27.39
N PRO A 59 -8.44 -12.83 27.95
CA PRO A 59 -8.42 -14.29 27.89
C PRO A 59 -8.80 -14.79 26.49
N ALA A 60 -8.18 -15.88 26.04
CA ALA A 60 -8.44 -16.54 24.76
C ALA A 60 -9.75 -17.33 24.72
N THR A 61 -10.85 -16.70 25.15
CA THR A 61 -12.19 -17.28 25.09
C THR A 61 -12.80 -17.08 23.71
N ARG A 62 -13.80 -17.90 23.37
CA ARG A 62 -14.52 -17.80 22.10
C ARG A 62 -15.24 -16.45 21.92
N GLN A 63 -15.63 -15.80 23.01
CA GLN A 63 -16.33 -14.52 22.97
C GLN A 63 -15.36 -13.35 22.71
N VAL A 64 -14.15 -13.41 23.27
CA VAL A 64 -13.10 -12.41 23.04
C VAL A 64 -12.44 -12.61 21.67
N LEU A 65 -12.23 -13.85 21.25
CA LEU A 65 -11.77 -14.22 19.90
C LEU A 65 -12.91 -14.15 18.85
N ALA A 66 -13.79 -13.17 18.98
CA ALA A 66 -14.81 -12.86 17.98
C ALA A 66 -14.28 -11.78 17.03
N PRO A 67 -14.50 -11.89 15.71
CA PRO A 67 -14.00 -10.91 14.73
C PRO A 67 -14.36 -9.46 15.06
N GLU A 68 -15.55 -9.23 15.62
CA GLU A 68 -16.05 -7.90 15.96
C GLU A 68 -15.27 -7.27 17.12
N VAL A 69 -14.86 -8.08 18.10
CA VAL A 69 -14.04 -7.65 19.25
C VAL A 69 -12.61 -7.37 18.80
N ILE A 70 -12.03 -8.25 17.97
CA ILE A 70 -10.69 -8.07 17.40
C ILE A 70 -10.66 -6.78 16.59
N ALA A 71 -11.61 -6.60 15.67
CA ALA A 71 -11.70 -5.40 14.83
C ALA A 71 -11.97 -4.13 15.66
N MET A 72 -12.65 -4.23 16.79
CA MET A 72 -12.85 -3.11 17.72
C MET A 72 -11.53 -2.66 18.35
N CYS A 73 -10.70 -3.60 18.81
CA CYS A 73 -9.37 -3.32 19.34
C CYS A 73 -8.44 -2.74 18.26
N ASP A 74 -8.43 -3.35 17.07
CA ASP A 74 -7.61 -2.90 15.94
C ASP A 74 -7.95 -1.46 15.52
N ARG A 75 -9.24 -1.12 15.42
CA ARG A 75 -9.68 0.26 15.09
C ARG A 75 -9.28 1.28 16.14
N SER A 76 -9.10 0.85 17.39
CA SER A 76 -8.66 1.69 18.49
C SER A 76 -7.13 1.80 18.57
N GLY A 77 -6.41 1.07 17.71
CA GLY A 77 -4.95 0.99 17.74
C GLY A 77 -4.40 0.14 18.89
N ALA A 78 -5.24 -0.62 19.60
CA ALA A 78 -4.87 -1.36 20.79
C ALA A 78 -4.61 -2.84 20.45
N ARG A 79 -3.41 -3.33 20.75
CA ARG A 79 -2.97 -4.69 20.40
C ARG A 79 -3.39 -5.77 21.37
N LEU A 80 -3.79 -6.94 20.88
CA LEU A 80 -4.36 -8.01 21.71
C LEU A 80 -3.30 -8.98 22.20
N VAL A 81 -2.98 -8.91 23.49
CA VAL A 81 -2.14 -9.91 24.17
C VAL A 81 -3.03 -10.95 24.84
N MET A 82 -3.06 -12.13 24.25
CA MET A 82 -3.97 -13.20 24.64
C MET A 82 -3.42 -14.06 25.80
N LEU A 83 -4.24 -14.30 26.81
CA LEU A 83 -3.98 -15.27 27.88
C LEU A 83 -4.61 -16.62 27.52
N ALA A 84 -3.80 -17.66 27.37
CA ALA A 84 -4.28 -19.01 27.04
C ALA A 84 -3.55 -20.08 27.86
N GLU A 85 -4.32 -20.99 28.45
CA GLU A 85 -3.76 -22.14 29.18
C GLU A 85 -3.74 -23.37 28.26
N ARG A 86 -4.84 -23.61 27.56
CA ARG A 86 -5.08 -24.88 26.87
C ARG A 86 -4.49 -24.89 25.45
N PRO A 87 -3.98 -26.03 24.96
CA PRO A 87 -3.51 -26.16 23.58
C PRO A 87 -4.57 -25.84 22.51
N SER A 88 -5.86 -26.01 22.82
CA SER A 88 -6.96 -25.61 21.92
C SER A 88 -7.11 -24.09 21.80
N GLU A 89 -6.94 -23.36 22.90
CA GLU A 89 -7.00 -21.90 22.93
C GLU A 89 -5.82 -21.31 22.16
N ARG A 90 -4.61 -21.87 22.35
CA ARG A 90 -3.41 -21.47 21.60
C ARG A 90 -3.58 -21.62 20.09
N ARG A 91 -4.20 -22.72 19.64
CA ARG A 91 -4.53 -22.92 18.23
C ARG A 91 -5.60 -21.94 17.73
N ALA A 92 -6.59 -21.62 18.55
CA ALA A 92 -7.61 -20.63 18.19
C ALA A 92 -7.00 -19.24 18.00
N VAL A 93 -6.14 -18.78 18.93
CA VAL A 93 -5.40 -17.51 18.83
C VAL A 93 -4.61 -17.45 17.51
N ALA A 94 -3.85 -18.51 17.20
CA ALA A 94 -3.10 -18.58 15.94
C ALA A 94 -3.98 -18.57 14.69
N ALA A 95 -5.18 -19.16 14.74
CA ALA A 95 -6.12 -19.16 13.61
C ALA A 95 -6.70 -17.77 13.30
N PHE A 96 -6.67 -16.84 14.26
CA PHE A 96 -7.02 -15.44 14.08
C PHE A 96 -5.81 -14.54 13.77
N GLY A 97 -4.62 -15.12 13.57
CA GLY A 97 -3.41 -14.37 13.22
C GLY A 97 -2.82 -13.52 14.34
N LEU A 98 -3.22 -13.76 15.60
CA LEU A 98 -2.70 -13.08 16.78
C LEU A 98 -1.39 -13.71 17.26
N ALA A 99 -0.55 -12.97 17.99
CA ALA A 99 0.72 -13.51 18.47
C ALA A 99 0.53 -14.65 19.48
N SER A 100 1.62 -15.39 19.72
CA SER A 100 1.60 -16.53 20.63
C SER A 100 1.13 -16.12 22.03
N PRO A 101 0.05 -16.74 22.56
CA PRO A 101 -0.53 -16.30 23.81
C PRO A 101 0.36 -16.67 25.01
N VAL A 102 0.28 -15.88 26.06
CA VAL A 102 0.98 -16.14 27.33
C VAL A 102 0.12 -16.97 28.27
N SER A 103 0.75 -17.65 29.23
CA SER A 103 0.02 -18.39 30.27
C SER A 103 -0.78 -17.41 31.14
N PRO A 104 -2.00 -17.76 31.60
CA PRO A 104 -2.69 -16.97 32.61
C PRO A 104 -1.85 -16.82 33.90
N ASP A 105 -1.06 -17.82 34.26
CA ASP A 105 -0.14 -17.80 35.43
C ASP A 105 1.22 -17.15 35.13
N ALA A 106 1.37 -16.49 33.98
CA ALA A 106 2.57 -15.76 33.65
C ALA A 106 2.83 -14.63 34.66
N THR A 107 4.12 -14.37 34.89
CA THR A 107 4.60 -13.23 35.67
C THR A 107 4.46 -11.93 34.89
N GLY A 108 4.41 -10.79 35.58
CA GLY A 108 4.42 -9.44 34.98
C GLY A 108 5.50 -9.29 33.91
N ALA A 109 6.74 -9.70 34.21
CA ALA A 109 7.85 -9.67 33.26
C ALA A 109 7.55 -10.45 31.95
N GLN A 110 6.88 -11.61 32.03
CA GLN A 110 6.51 -12.39 30.85
C GLN A 110 5.37 -11.75 30.06
N ILE A 111 4.40 -11.15 30.73
CA ILE A 111 3.29 -10.44 30.08
C ILE A 111 3.81 -9.18 29.38
N VAL A 112 4.64 -8.39 30.06
CA VAL A 112 5.29 -7.21 29.48
C VAL A 112 6.26 -7.59 28.36
N ALA A 113 6.96 -8.73 28.46
CA ALA A 113 7.77 -9.23 27.36
C ALA A 113 6.90 -9.59 26.13
N ALA A 114 5.70 -10.13 26.32
CA ALA A 114 4.78 -10.40 25.21
C ALA A 114 4.22 -9.12 24.60
N ILE A 115 3.85 -8.13 25.41
CA ILE A 115 3.43 -6.80 24.93
C ILE A 115 4.56 -6.16 24.11
N ARG A 116 5.79 -6.14 24.64
CA ARG A 116 6.96 -5.61 23.92
C ARG A 116 7.34 -6.45 22.70
N ALA A 117 7.12 -7.77 22.74
CA ALA A 117 7.38 -8.64 21.60
C ALA A 117 6.40 -8.32 20.48
N GLU A 118 5.13 -8.06 20.76
CA GLU A 118 4.20 -7.56 19.74
C GLU A 118 4.61 -6.18 19.22
N GLU A 119 4.99 -5.21 20.07
CA GLU A 119 5.51 -3.93 19.59
C GLU A 119 6.78 -4.07 18.72
N LEU A 120 7.66 -5.01 19.10
CA LEU A 120 8.85 -5.32 18.33
C LEU A 120 8.51 -6.10 17.06
N ASP A 121 7.48 -6.94 17.07
CA ASP A 121 7.01 -7.69 15.91
C ASP A 121 6.23 -6.79 14.95
N GLU A 122 5.60 -5.71 15.41
CA GLU A 122 5.11 -4.63 14.55
C GLU A 122 6.27 -3.86 13.95
N ARG A 123 7.23 -3.41 14.76
CA ARG A 123 8.45 -2.76 14.25
C ARG A 123 9.28 -3.69 13.36
N ARG A 124 9.12 -5.01 13.50
CA ARG A 124 9.73 -6.03 12.63
C ARG A 124 8.81 -6.45 11.49
N HIS A 125 7.49 -6.35 11.53
CA HIS A 125 6.66 -6.43 10.33
C HIS A 125 6.89 -5.19 9.46
N ASP A 126 7.17 -4.04 10.09
CA ASP A 126 7.71 -2.85 9.45
C ASP A 126 9.18 -3.00 9.01
N ALA A 127 9.93 -4.03 9.48
CA ALA A 127 11.38 -4.20 9.23
C ALA A 127 11.85 -5.57 8.71
N VAL A 128 10.97 -6.55 8.49
CA VAL A 128 11.09 -7.61 7.50
C VAL A 128 10.79 -6.86 6.22
N ALA A 129 11.73 -6.83 5.27
CA ALA A 129 11.57 -6.05 4.05
C ALA A 129 10.41 -6.61 3.21
N GLU A 130 9.18 -6.24 3.57
CA GLU A 130 8.02 -6.26 2.71
C GLU A 130 8.39 -5.50 1.45
N GLY A 131 7.95 -6.01 0.30
CA GLY A 131 8.11 -5.33 -0.97
C GLY A 131 7.60 -3.91 -0.91
N SER A 132 8.25 -3.04 -1.66
CA SER A 132 7.84 -1.64 -1.74
C SER A 132 6.71 -1.45 -2.77
N VAL A 133 5.73 -0.61 -2.45
CA VAL A 133 4.68 -0.16 -3.38
C VAL A 133 5.06 1.21 -3.93
N THR A 134 5.36 1.24 -5.22
CA THR A 134 5.64 2.47 -5.97
C THR A 134 4.50 2.75 -6.93
N VAL A 135 3.74 3.81 -6.67
CA VAL A 135 2.64 4.24 -7.54
C VAL A 135 3.17 5.20 -8.60
N VAL A 136 2.86 4.95 -9.86
CA VAL A 136 3.18 5.84 -10.98
C VAL A 136 1.92 6.62 -11.34
N TRP A 137 1.97 7.92 -11.06
CA TRP A 137 0.85 8.84 -11.25
C TRP A 137 1.29 10.03 -12.11
N GLY A 138 0.33 10.76 -12.68
CA GLY A 138 0.61 12.02 -13.34
C GLY A 138 -0.69 12.77 -13.62
N PRO A 139 -0.68 14.11 -13.60
CA PRO A 139 -1.89 14.90 -13.83
C PRO A 139 -2.42 14.71 -15.26
N HIS A 140 -3.66 15.13 -15.47
CA HIS A 140 -4.31 15.04 -16.78
C HIS A 140 -3.45 15.59 -17.92
N GLY A 141 -3.27 14.78 -18.96
CA GLY A 141 -2.43 15.13 -20.10
C GLY A 141 -0.92 15.06 -19.81
N ALA A 142 -0.48 14.31 -18.81
CA ALA A 142 0.90 13.85 -18.67
C ALA A 142 1.14 12.56 -19.51
N PRO A 143 1.60 12.66 -20.77
CA PRO A 143 1.84 11.50 -21.60
C PRO A 143 2.99 10.65 -21.06
N GLY A 144 2.81 9.34 -21.16
CA GLY A 144 3.87 8.37 -20.93
C GLY A 144 3.92 7.80 -19.52
N ARG A 145 2.97 8.09 -18.63
CA ARG A 145 2.82 7.46 -17.31
C ARG A 145 2.98 5.93 -17.38
N THR A 146 2.11 5.25 -18.13
CA THR A 146 2.21 3.79 -18.32
C THR A 146 3.52 3.35 -18.96
N THR A 147 4.11 4.16 -19.85
CA THR A 147 5.43 3.84 -20.46
C THR A 147 6.55 3.91 -19.42
N VAL A 148 6.50 4.89 -18.52
CA VAL A 148 7.42 5.01 -17.39
C VAL A 148 7.22 3.85 -16.41
N ALA A 149 5.98 3.50 -16.06
CA ALA A 149 5.68 2.36 -15.20
C ALA A 149 6.25 1.04 -15.75
N LEU A 150 6.00 0.76 -17.04
CA LEU A 150 6.54 -0.42 -17.72
C LEU A 150 8.09 -0.43 -17.73
N ALA A 151 8.71 0.69 -18.09
CA ALA A 151 10.15 0.80 -18.15
C ALA A 151 10.80 0.70 -16.76
N LEU A 152 10.14 1.25 -15.73
CA LEU A 152 10.58 1.19 -14.34
C LEU A 152 10.53 -0.24 -13.81
N ALA A 153 9.41 -0.94 -14.01
CA ALA A 153 9.25 -2.34 -13.62
C ALA A 153 10.31 -3.22 -14.29
N ALA A 154 10.53 -3.05 -15.59
CA ALA A 154 11.58 -3.78 -16.30
C ALA A 154 13.00 -3.43 -15.81
N ALA A 155 13.27 -2.17 -15.45
CA ALA A 155 14.56 -1.77 -14.92
C ALA A 155 14.85 -2.39 -13.54
N ARG A 156 13.85 -2.45 -12.65
CA ARG A 156 13.93 -3.12 -11.34
C ARG A 156 14.14 -4.62 -11.47
N ALA A 157 13.37 -5.28 -12.34
CA ALA A 157 13.50 -6.72 -12.60
C ALA A 157 14.89 -7.08 -13.13
N ARG A 158 15.45 -6.23 -14.00
CA ARG A 158 16.83 -6.36 -14.50
C ARG A 158 17.89 -6.08 -13.43
N GLY A 159 17.54 -5.34 -12.39
CA GLY A 159 18.36 -5.10 -11.21
C GLY A 159 18.41 -6.29 -10.25
N GLY A 160 17.58 -7.31 -10.46
CA GLY A 160 17.53 -8.53 -9.67
C GLY A 160 16.32 -8.66 -8.76
N ASP A 161 15.45 -7.65 -8.71
CA ASP A 161 14.23 -7.69 -7.89
C ASP A 161 13.20 -8.65 -8.46
N ARG A 162 12.41 -9.29 -7.58
CA ARG A 162 11.11 -9.85 -7.96
C ARG A 162 10.13 -8.69 -8.12
N VAL A 163 9.61 -8.50 -9.33
CA VAL A 163 8.77 -7.33 -9.66
C VAL A 163 7.37 -7.74 -10.04
N ALA A 164 6.40 -7.03 -9.47
CA ALA A 164 5.01 -7.04 -9.89
C ALA A 164 4.64 -5.70 -10.52
N LEU A 165 3.93 -5.74 -11.66
CA LEU A 165 3.31 -4.56 -12.28
C LEU A 165 1.79 -4.70 -12.20
N VAL A 166 1.13 -3.69 -11.63
CA VAL A 166 -0.32 -3.63 -11.47
C VAL A 166 -0.88 -2.49 -12.32
N ASP A 167 -1.86 -2.78 -13.16
CA ASP A 167 -2.64 -1.75 -13.85
C ASP A 167 -3.93 -1.47 -13.07
N ALA A 168 -3.95 -0.35 -12.36
CA ALA A 168 -5.06 0.14 -11.56
C ALA A 168 -5.72 1.39 -12.18
N ASP A 169 -5.50 1.63 -13.48
CA ASP A 169 -6.13 2.73 -14.20
C ASP A 169 -7.60 2.42 -14.53
N THR A 170 -8.52 3.07 -13.81
CA THR A 170 -9.97 2.93 -14.01
C THR A 170 -10.53 3.80 -15.15
N HIS A 171 -9.70 4.60 -15.80
CA HIS A 171 -10.09 5.53 -16.85
C HIS A 171 -9.65 5.06 -18.23
N ALA A 172 -8.38 4.68 -18.38
CA ALA A 172 -7.77 4.30 -19.65
C ALA A 172 -6.69 3.21 -19.47
N PRO A 173 -7.07 2.01 -18.98
CA PRO A 173 -6.13 0.91 -18.79
C PRO A 173 -5.48 0.52 -20.11
N SER A 174 -4.16 0.35 -20.11
CA SER A 174 -3.39 0.13 -21.34
C SER A 174 -2.22 -0.84 -21.21
N VAL A 175 -1.92 -1.36 -20.02
CA VAL A 175 -0.79 -2.27 -19.81
C VAL A 175 -0.95 -3.55 -20.62
N ALA A 176 -2.14 -4.17 -20.59
CA ALA A 176 -2.41 -5.41 -21.33
C ALA A 176 -2.17 -5.23 -22.83
N GLN A 177 -2.68 -4.14 -23.43
CA GLN A 177 -2.51 -3.85 -24.85
C GLN A 177 -1.04 -3.57 -25.22
N ARG A 178 -0.32 -2.84 -24.37
CA ARG A 178 1.10 -2.50 -24.58
C ARG A 178 2.02 -3.71 -24.51
N LEU A 179 1.60 -4.75 -23.79
CA LEU A 179 2.34 -6.00 -23.60
C LEU A 179 1.77 -7.18 -24.41
N ALA A 180 0.77 -6.92 -25.26
CA ALA A 180 0.04 -7.93 -26.02
C ALA A 180 -0.48 -9.10 -25.16
N LEU A 181 -0.92 -8.80 -23.94
CA LEU A 181 -1.53 -9.77 -23.03
C LEU A 181 -3.01 -10.01 -23.39
N PRO A 182 -3.54 -11.23 -23.19
CA PRO A 182 -4.94 -11.52 -23.49
C PRO A 182 -5.90 -10.62 -22.70
N PRO A 183 -6.93 -10.03 -23.34
CA PRO A 183 -7.87 -9.13 -22.66
C PRO A 183 -8.80 -9.85 -21.66
N GLU A 184 -8.90 -11.18 -21.74
CA GLU A 184 -9.64 -12.05 -20.82
C GLU A 184 -8.74 -12.65 -19.72
N ALA A 185 -7.44 -12.35 -19.72
CA ALA A 185 -6.55 -12.81 -18.67
C ALA A 185 -7.10 -12.40 -17.30
N PRO A 186 -7.06 -13.30 -16.29
CA PRO A 186 -7.19 -12.88 -14.91
C PRO A 186 -6.20 -11.75 -14.62
N GLY A 187 -6.55 -10.85 -13.70
CA GLY A 187 -5.76 -9.65 -13.45
C GLY A 187 -6.14 -8.99 -12.14
N PHE A 188 -5.80 -7.72 -12.00
CA PHE A 188 -6.01 -6.97 -10.78
C PHE A 188 -7.48 -6.94 -10.29
N PRO A 189 -8.51 -6.85 -11.15
CA PRO A 189 -9.90 -6.96 -10.71
C PRO A 189 -10.24 -8.33 -10.09
N ALA A 190 -9.63 -9.41 -10.59
CA ALA A 190 -9.80 -10.74 -10.02
C ALA A 190 -9.09 -10.85 -8.66
N ALA A 191 -7.89 -10.30 -8.52
CA ALA A 191 -7.17 -10.25 -7.24
C ALA A 191 -7.97 -9.45 -6.20
N CYS A 192 -8.44 -8.26 -6.57
CA CYS A 192 -9.33 -7.43 -5.75
C CYS A 192 -10.58 -8.19 -5.29
N ARG A 193 -11.20 -8.99 -6.16
CA ARG A 193 -12.38 -9.79 -5.79
C ARG A 193 -12.03 -10.90 -4.79
N GLN A 194 -10.83 -11.49 -4.83
CA GLN A 194 -10.45 -12.55 -3.88
C GLN A 194 -10.26 -12.03 -2.46
N THR A 195 -10.03 -10.73 -2.26
CA THR A 195 -9.89 -10.17 -0.90
C THR A 195 -11.19 -10.25 -0.10
N ASP A 196 -12.35 -10.18 -0.76
CA ASP A 196 -13.66 -10.35 -0.11
C ASP A 196 -13.83 -11.73 0.53
N TYR A 197 -13.13 -12.75 0.02
CA TYR A 197 -13.20 -14.11 0.52
C TYR A 197 -12.06 -14.45 1.49
N GLY A 198 -11.10 -13.53 1.70
CA GLY A 198 -9.94 -13.74 2.57
C GLY A 198 -8.97 -14.81 2.07
N VAL A 199 -8.95 -15.09 0.75
CA VAL A 199 -8.15 -16.17 0.14
C VAL A 199 -7.01 -15.66 -0.74
N LEU A 200 -6.82 -14.33 -0.83
CA LEU A 200 -5.74 -13.77 -1.64
C LEU A 200 -4.40 -13.92 -0.92
N ASP A 201 -3.47 -14.64 -1.56
CA ASP A 201 -2.08 -14.77 -1.14
C ASP A 201 -1.13 -14.64 -2.35
N GLY A 202 0.19 -14.76 -2.13
CA GLY A 202 1.19 -14.66 -3.21
C GLY A 202 1.10 -15.74 -4.29
N ALA A 203 0.64 -16.95 -3.94
CA ALA A 203 0.44 -18.02 -4.91
C ALA A 203 -0.77 -17.73 -5.81
N GLU A 204 -1.85 -17.21 -5.22
CA GLU A 204 -3.02 -16.76 -5.95
C GLU A 204 -2.71 -15.54 -6.82
N LEU A 205 -1.90 -14.59 -6.34
CA LEU A 205 -1.42 -13.47 -7.18
C LEU A 205 -0.64 -13.97 -8.40
N THR A 206 0.24 -14.95 -8.22
CA THR A 206 0.99 -15.60 -9.33
C THR A 206 0.05 -16.31 -10.31
N ARG A 207 -1.01 -16.97 -9.82
CA ARG A 207 -2.01 -17.62 -10.68
C ARG A 207 -2.84 -16.61 -11.49
N LEU A 208 -3.05 -15.42 -10.92
CA LEU A 208 -3.82 -14.35 -11.51
C LEU A 208 -2.98 -13.42 -12.41
N SER A 209 -1.65 -13.49 -12.34
CA SER A 209 -0.76 -12.66 -13.15
C SER A 209 -0.41 -13.29 -14.48
N ALA A 210 0.02 -12.43 -15.41
CA ALA A 210 0.68 -12.84 -16.63
C ALA A 210 2.19 -12.57 -16.50
N GLN A 211 3.00 -13.59 -16.74
CA GLN A 211 4.44 -13.46 -16.73
C GLN A 211 4.94 -12.80 -18.03
N VAL A 212 5.75 -11.75 -17.89
CA VAL A 212 6.43 -11.08 -19.01
C VAL A 212 7.94 -11.21 -18.83
N SER A 213 8.60 -11.86 -19.78
CA SER A 213 10.03 -12.19 -19.71
C SER A 213 10.77 -11.72 -20.96
N ALA A 214 12.01 -11.23 -20.80
CA ALA A 214 12.87 -10.94 -21.95
C ALA A 214 14.35 -11.19 -21.63
N GLY A 215 14.86 -12.36 -22.04
CA GLY A 215 16.18 -12.82 -21.62
C GLY A 215 16.15 -13.27 -20.17
N ASP A 216 17.07 -12.77 -19.35
CA ASP A 216 17.34 -13.31 -18.01
C ASP A 216 16.50 -12.67 -16.90
N TRP A 217 15.52 -11.83 -17.26
CA TRP A 217 14.62 -11.18 -16.31
C TRP A 217 13.16 -11.44 -16.67
N SER A 218 12.32 -11.45 -15.65
CA SER A 218 10.88 -11.60 -15.74
C SER A 218 10.20 -10.67 -14.75
N LEU A 219 8.98 -10.28 -15.04
CA LEU A 219 8.08 -9.61 -14.09
C LEU A 219 6.68 -10.18 -14.23
N GLU A 220 5.93 -10.14 -13.13
CA GLU A 220 4.54 -10.58 -13.09
C GLU A 220 3.61 -9.38 -13.31
N VAL A 221 2.59 -9.54 -14.15
CA VAL A 221 1.65 -8.45 -14.51
C VAL A 221 0.24 -8.79 -14.09
N LEU A 222 -0.36 -7.96 -13.24
CA LEU A 222 -1.79 -7.96 -12.98
C LEU A 222 -2.45 -6.90 -13.88
N THR A 223 -3.08 -7.37 -14.96
CA THR A 223 -3.77 -6.51 -15.93
C THR A 223 -4.98 -5.81 -15.29
N GLY A 224 -5.32 -4.63 -15.79
CA GLY A 224 -6.40 -3.81 -15.24
C GLY A 224 -7.78 -4.24 -15.72
N ILE A 225 -8.79 -3.41 -15.47
CA ILE A 225 -10.13 -3.63 -16.02
C ILE A 225 -10.08 -3.65 -17.55
N ASN A 226 -10.75 -4.62 -18.18
CA ASN A 226 -10.78 -4.73 -19.65
C ASN A 226 -11.75 -3.75 -20.32
N ARG A 227 -12.61 -3.11 -19.54
CA ARG A 227 -13.60 -2.11 -19.96
C ARG A 227 -13.68 -1.02 -18.89
N PRO A 228 -13.52 0.27 -19.24
CA PRO A 228 -13.55 1.36 -18.27
C PRO A 228 -14.82 1.41 -17.41
N GLU A 229 -15.96 0.94 -17.94
CA GLU A 229 -17.24 0.90 -17.24
C GLU A 229 -17.25 -0.06 -16.03
N ARG A 230 -16.28 -0.98 -15.94
CA ARG A 230 -16.11 -1.94 -14.85
C ARG A 230 -15.33 -1.37 -13.65
N TRP A 231 -15.05 -0.07 -13.64
CA TRP A 231 -14.38 0.59 -12.53
C TRP A 231 -14.96 0.31 -11.12
N PRO A 232 -16.27 0.03 -10.91
CA PRO A 232 -16.79 -0.28 -9.58
C PRO A 232 -16.22 -1.58 -8.99
N GLU A 233 -15.61 -2.45 -9.81
CA GLU A 233 -14.96 -3.68 -9.32
C GLU A 233 -13.72 -3.40 -8.46
N LEU A 234 -13.08 -2.25 -8.69
CA LEU A 234 -11.90 -1.77 -7.95
C LEU A 234 -12.35 -0.81 -6.84
N SER A 235 -12.89 -1.37 -5.75
CA SER A 235 -13.21 -0.60 -4.54
C SER A 235 -11.94 -0.21 -3.78
N ALA A 236 -11.99 0.89 -3.02
CA ALA A 236 -10.84 1.36 -2.25
C ALA A 236 -10.29 0.27 -1.31
N ARG A 237 -11.19 -0.41 -0.59
CA ARG A 237 -10.85 -1.51 0.33
C ARG A 237 -10.13 -2.66 -0.40
N ARG A 238 -10.71 -3.16 -1.49
CA ARG A 238 -10.14 -4.29 -2.24
C ARG A 238 -8.78 -3.96 -2.84
N VAL A 239 -8.63 -2.73 -3.37
CA VAL A 239 -7.35 -2.26 -3.91
C VAL A 239 -6.29 -2.19 -2.81
N ALA A 240 -6.61 -1.60 -1.67
CA ALA A 240 -5.68 -1.50 -0.54
C ALA A 240 -5.26 -2.88 -0.01
N GLU A 241 -6.21 -3.78 0.22
CA GLU A 241 -5.95 -5.15 0.68
C GLU A 241 -5.12 -5.95 -0.34
N ALA A 242 -5.44 -5.86 -1.63
CA ALA A 242 -4.69 -6.55 -2.67
C ALA A 242 -3.25 -6.05 -2.79
N LEU A 243 -3.03 -4.74 -2.68
CA LEU A 243 -1.68 -4.16 -2.68
C LEU A 243 -0.89 -4.53 -1.41
N GLN A 244 -1.56 -4.62 -0.25
CA GLN A 244 -0.91 -5.08 0.97
C GLN A 244 -0.42 -6.53 0.82
N VAL A 245 -1.26 -7.43 0.27
CA VAL A 245 -0.83 -8.81 -0.01
C VAL A 245 0.31 -8.84 -1.04
N ALA A 246 0.28 -7.96 -2.04
CA ALA A 246 1.32 -7.88 -3.07
C ALA A 246 2.71 -7.55 -2.51
N ARG A 247 2.80 -6.86 -1.36
CA ARG A 247 4.08 -6.60 -0.67
C ARG A 247 4.78 -7.90 -0.24
N SER A 248 4.03 -8.94 0.08
CA SER A 248 4.60 -10.26 0.40
C SER A 248 5.01 -11.08 -0.84
N TRP A 249 4.54 -10.67 -2.02
CA TRP A 249 4.66 -11.42 -3.27
C TRP A 249 5.85 -10.98 -4.13
N ALA A 250 6.17 -9.69 -4.14
CA ALA A 250 7.24 -9.11 -4.95
C ALA A 250 8.06 -8.12 -4.13
N ASP A 251 9.36 -7.99 -4.40
CA ASP A 251 10.25 -7.04 -3.73
C ASP A 251 9.94 -5.59 -4.17
N ALA A 252 9.42 -5.41 -5.39
CA ALA A 252 8.93 -4.14 -5.90
C ALA A 252 7.58 -4.30 -6.63
N VAL A 253 6.55 -3.63 -6.13
CA VAL A 253 5.21 -3.53 -6.71
C VAL A 253 5.06 -2.16 -7.37
N ILE A 254 5.02 -2.14 -8.70
CA ILE A 254 4.82 -0.91 -9.48
C ILE A 254 3.34 -0.83 -9.87
N VAL A 255 2.66 0.26 -9.52
CA VAL A 255 1.22 0.43 -9.76
C VAL A 255 0.98 1.60 -10.72
N ASP A 256 0.39 1.33 -11.89
CA ASP A 256 -0.03 2.36 -12.85
C ASP A 256 -1.46 2.82 -12.53
N VAL A 257 -1.67 4.09 -12.20
CA VAL A 257 -2.98 4.62 -11.78
C VAL A 257 -3.47 5.77 -12.65
N ALA A 258 -4.79 5.96 -12.71
CA ALA A 258 -5.40 7.05 -13.45
C ALA A 258 -4.96 8.45 -12.95
N ALA A 259 -5.10 9.46 -13.81
CA ALA A 259 -4.74 10.85 -13.48
C ALA A 259 -5.63 11.55 -12.44
N PRO A 260 -6.97 11.42 -12.47
CA PRO A 260 -7.83 12.11 -11.51
C PRO A 260 -7.62 11.58 -10.08
N VAL A 261 -7.41 12.51 -9.15
CA VAL A 261 -7.22 12.24 -7.70
C VAL A 261 -8.12 13.14 -6.85
N GLU A 262 -9.07 13.81 -7.50
CA GLU A 262 -10.10 14.58 -6.84
C GLU A 262 -10.98 13.64 -6.01
N ARG A 263 -11.14 13.97 -4.73
CA ARG A 263 -12.13 13.37 -3.85
C ARG A 263 -13.42 14.12 -4.13
N ASP A 264 -14.27 13.61 -5.03
CA ASP A 264 -15.53 14.30 -5.40
C ASP A 264 -16.28 14.76 -4.13
N GLU A 265 -16.32 16.07 -3.92
CA GLU A 265 -17.18 16.76 -2.94
C GLU A 265 -18.24 17.52 -3.72
N GLU A 266 -19.13 16.81 -4.41
CA GLU A 266 -20.36 17.41 -4.94
C GLU A 266 -21.56 16.60 -4.44
N ILE A 267 -22.06 16.97 -3.27
CA ILE A 267 -23.46 16.82 -2.83
C ILE A 267 -24.17 15.56 -3.36
N VAL A 268 -23.81 14.37 -2.85
CA VAL A 268 -24.61 13.14 -3.05
C VAL A 268 -24.94 12.54 -1.69
N SER A 269 -26.23 12.24 -1.50
CA SER A 269 -26.84 11.77 -0.25
C SER A 269 -26.45 10.35 0.18
N ASP A 270 -25.71 9.60 -0.65
CA ASP A 270 -25.26 8.23 -0.37
C ASP A 270 -23.77 8.20 -0.07
N ILE A 271 -23.44 8.02 1.21
CA ILE A 271 -22.07 7.95 1.74
C ILE A 271 -21.34 6.66 1.26
N GLU A 272 -22.08 5.65 0.76
CA GLU A 272 -21.54 4.32 0.42
C GLU A 272 -21.36 4.05 -1.09
N ALA A 273 -21.74 4.96 -1.98
CA ALA A 273 -21.60 4.73 -3.41
C ALA A 273 -20.11 4.71 -3.84
N PRO A 274 -19.66 3.72 -4.63
CA PRO A 274 -18.28 3.65 -5.09
C PRO A 274 -17.95 4.85 -5.97
N ARG A 275 -16.74 5.39 -5.84
CA ARG A 275 -16.26 6.56 -6.60
C ARG A 275 -15.24 6.13 -7.64
N ARG A 276 -15.28 6.69 -8.85
CA ARG A 276 -14.40 6.24 -9.94
C ARG A 276 -12.91 6.36 -9.63
N ASN A 277 -12.53 7.40 -8.89
CA ASN A 277 -11.13 7.68 -8.54
C ASN A 277 -10.66 6.93 -7.28
N GLN A 278 -11.53 6.14 -6.64
CA GLN A 278 -11.22 5.45 -5.39
C GLN A 278 -10.05 4.46 -5.51
N ALA A 279 -9.87 3.86 -6.69
CA ALA A 279 -8.76 2.93 -6.95
C ALA A 279 -7.41 3.67 -6.95
N ALA A 280 -7.34 4.81 -7.64
CA ALA A 280 -6.14 5.66 -7.66
C ALA A 280 -5.85 6.21 -6.25
N LEU A 281 -6.87 6.69 -5.54
CA LEU A 281 -6.73 7.20 -4.16
C LEU A 281 -6.27 6.10 -3.18
N ALA A 282 -6.82 4.89 -3.27
CA ALA A 282 -6.42 3.77 -2.42
C ALA A 282 -4.98 3.32 -2.71
N ALA A 283 -4.60 3.22 -3.97
CA ALA A 283 -3.22 2.93 -4.36
C ALA A 283 -2.26 4.02 -3.83
N LEU A 284 -2.60 5.30 -4.00
CA LEU A 284 -1.80 6.42 -3.48
C LEU A 284 -1.67 6.39 -1.95
N SER A 285 -2.74 6.06 -1.23
CA SER A 285 -2.69 5.97 0.25
C SER A 285 -1.86 4.81 0.79
N THR A 286 -1.61 3.78 -0.04
CA THR A 286 -0.80 2.59 0.33
C THR A 286 0.63 2.67 -0.20
N ALA A 287 0.95 3.70 -0.97
CA ALA A 287 2.25 3.85 -1.61
C ALA A 287 3.35 4.21 -0.60
N ASP A 288 4.53 3.59 -0.74
CA ASP A 288 5.75 4.07 -0.09
C ASP A 288 6.34 5.22 -0.90
N ARG A 289 6.18 5.18 -2.23
CA ARG A 289 6.69 6.18 -3.16
C ARG A 289 5.69 6.49 -4.26
N VAL A 290 5.65 7.75 -4.67
CA VAL A 290 4.86 8.19 -5.83
C VAL A 290 5.77 8.79 -6.88
N ILE A 291 5.83 8.15 -8.04
CA ILE A 291 6.50 8.70 -9.23
C ILE A 291 5.51 9.65 -9.92
N ALA A 292 5.67 10.96 -9.68
CA ALA A 292 4.79 11.99 -10.21
C ALA A 292 5.27 12.46 -11.59
N VAL A 293 4.70 11.89 -12.65
CA VAL A 293 5.09 12.11 -14.05
C VAL A 293 4.41 13.34 -14.64
N GLY A 294 5.19 14.34 -15.05
CA GLY A 294 4.73 15.51 -15.81
C GLY A 294 5.38 15.60 -17.20
N GLN A 295 4.85 16.46 -18.06
CA GLN A 295 5.41 16.72 -19.39
C GLN A 295 6.38 17.91 -19.37
N ALA A 296 7.49 17.81 -20.11
CA ALA A 296 8.48 18.88 -20.28
C ALA A 296 8.00 19.99 -21.24
N ASP A 297 6.92 20.69 -20.88
CA ASP A 297 6.48 21.93 -21.51
C ASP A 297 5.75 22.83 -20.50
N PRO A 298 5.51 24.12 -20.81
CA PRO A 298 4.92 25.03 -19.83
C PRO A 298 3.57 24.58 -19.24
N VAL A 299 2.71 23.92 -20.04
CA VAL A 299 1.39 23.46 -19.59
C VAL A 299 1.53 22.23 -18.70
N GLY A 300 2.36 21.27 -19.12
CA GLY A 300 2.68 20.05 -18.38
C GLY A 300 3.33 20.34 -17.04
N LEU A 301 4.28 21.28 -17.00
CA LEU A 301 4.95 21.70 -15.76
C LEU A 301 3.97 22.37 -14.80
N ALA A 302 3.13 23.30 -15.28
CA ALA A 302 2.12 23.94 -14.43
C ALA A 302 1.09 22.94 -13.87
N ARG A 303 0.75 21.90 -14.63
CA ARG A 303 -0.13 20.81 -14.17
C ARG A 303 0.58 19.92 -13.16
N LEU A 304 1.85 19.60 -13.36
CA LEU A 304 2.63 18.81 -12.42
C LEU A 304 2.73 19.52 -11.08
N VAL A 305 3.07 20.82 -11.07
CA VAL A 305 3.16 21.62 -9.85
C VAL A 305 1.86 21.57 -9.04
N ARG A 306 0.70 21.88 -9.66
CA ARG A 306 -0.60 21.76 -8.97
C ARG A 306 -0.90 20.34 -8.50
N GLY A 307 -0.44 19.36 -9.27
CA GLY A 307 -0.61 17.95 -8.96
C GLY A 307 0.19 17.48 -7.75
N LEU A 308 1.40 18.03 -7.55
CA LEU A 308 2.21 17.75 -6.37
C LEU A 308 1.48 18.18 -5.09
N ASP A 309 0.83 19.34 -5.09
CA ASP A 309 0.01 19.80 -3.96
C ASP A 309 -1.16 18.84 -3.66
N GLN A 310 -1.79 18.26 -4.70
CA GLN A 310 -2.86 17.28 -4.53
C GLN A 310 -2.36 15.96 -3.94
N LEU A 311 -1.13 15.56 -4.23
CA LEU A 311 -0.53 14.34 -3.72
C LEU A 311 -0.24 14.41 -2.22
N GLU A 312 0.02 15.59 -1.64
CA GLU A 312 0.21 15.73 -0.20
C GLU A 312 -1.00 15.20 0.58
N ALA A 313 -2.21 15.44 0.09
CA ALA A 313 -3.44 14.95 0.69
C ALA A 313 -3.73 13.48 0.33
N ALA A 314 -3.42 13.05 -0.89
CA ALA A 314 -3.75 11.72 -1.39
C ALA A 314 -2.76 10.63 -0.94
N ALA A 315 -1.49 10.98 -0.71
CA ALA A 315 -0.40 10.08 -0.35
C ALA A 315 0.49 10.68 0.75
N PRO A 316 -0.06 11.01 1.94
CA PRO A 316 0.63 11.79 2.98
C PRO A 316 1.86 11.09 3.59
N ARG A 317 2.00 9.77 3.39
CA ARG A 317 3.10 8.96 3.90
C ARG A 317 4.14 8.60 2.84
N ALA A 318 3.87 8.90 1.56
CA ALA A 318 4.70 8.47 0.46
C ALA A 318 5.81 9.49 0.16
N GLU A 319 6.99 8.99 -0.21
CA GLU A 319 8.01 9.81 -0.84
C GLU A 319 7.56 10.18 -2.28
N VAL A 320 7.27 11.46 -2.51
CA VAL A 320 6.88 11.95 -3.84
C VAL A 320 8.13 12.30 -4.65
N ILE A 321 8.32 11.62 -5.78
CA ILE A 321 9.46 11.78 -6.68
C ILE A 321 8.98 12.38 -8.00
N PRO A 322 9.23 13.68 -8.26
CA PRO A 322 8.86 14.31 -9.50
C PRO A 322 9.67 13.76 -10.68
N VAL A 323 8.98 13.41 -11.76
CA VAL A 323 9.59 12.94 -13.01
C VAL A 323 9.07 13.76 -14.17
N VAL A 324 9.96 14.45 -14.87
CA VAL A 324 9.59 15.24 -16.05
C VAL A 324 9.98 14.49 -17.31
N ASN A 325 8.95 14.07 -18.06
CA ASN A 325 9.06 13.25 -19.25
C ASN A 325 9.15 14.07 -20.55
N ARG A 326 9.75 13.47 -21.58
CA ARG A 326 9.91 14.04 -22.93
C ARG A 326 10.73 15.34 -22.97
N VAL A 327 11.75 15.43 -22.14
CA VAL A 327 12.66 16.59 -22.09
C VAL A 327 13.41 16.70 -23.42
N ARG A 328 13.20 17.81 -24.12
CA ARG A 328 13.81 18.15 -25.41
C ARG A 328 13.81 19.67 -25.64
N PRO A 329 14.68 20.19 -26.53
CA PRO A 329 14.73 21.61 -26.88
C PRO A 329 13.39 22.23 -27.31
N GLY A 330 12.58 21.53 -28.10
CA GLY A 330 11.38 22.08 -28.75
C GLY A 330 10.57 23.09 -27.92
N PRO A 331 9.78 22.65 -26.93
CA PRO A 331 8.91 23.53 -26.14
C PRO A 331 9.63 24.44 -25.13
N LEU A 332 10.92 24.22 -24.87
CA LEU A 332 11.69 24.85 -23.78
C LEU A 332 12.98 25.54 -24.27
N GLY A 333 13.18 25.71 -25.57
CA GLY A 333 14.36 26.37 -26.12
C GLY A 333 15.71 25.69 -25.82
N LEU A 334 16.76 26.49 -25.62
CA LEU A 334 18.16 26.06 -25.61
C LEU A 334 18.59 25.28 -24.36
N ASP A 335 17.99 25.57 -23.19
CA ASP A 335 18.25 24.85 -21.94
C ASP A 335 16.96 24.26 -21.31
N PRO A 336 16.43 23.17 -21.87
CA PRO A 336 15.24 22.51 -21.33
C PRO A 336 15.43 22.00 -19.91
N ARG A 337 16.64 21.57 -19.57
CA ARG A 337 16.91 20.97 -18.25
C ARG A 337 16.93 22.04 -17.17
N GLY A 338 17.60 23.16 -17.43
CA GLY A 338 17.60 24.31 -16.53
C GLY A 338 16.20 24.87 -16.34
N GLN A 339 15.43 25.07 -17.42
CA GLN A 339 14.06 25.60 -17.32
C GLN A 339 13.11 24.69 -16.54
N VAL A 340 13.21 23.37 -16.71
CA VAL A 340 12.40 22.43 -15.90
C VAL A 340 12.79 22.52 -14.42
N ARG A 341 14.09 22.54 -14.11
CA ARG A 341 14.56 22.63 -12.71
C ARG A 341 14.15 23.94 -12.07
N GLU A 342 14.27 25.05 -12.80
CA GLU A 342 13.83 26.38 -12.35
C GLU A 342 12.33 26.39 -12.05
N ALA A 343 11.49 25.81 -12.93
CA ALA A 343 10.05 25.73 -12.72
C ALA A 343 9.66 24.90 -11.48
N LEU A 344 10.45 23.87 -11.14
CA LEU A 344 10.19 22.99 -9.99
C LEU A 344 10.89 23.45 -8.69
N ALA A 345 11.85 24.37 -8.79
CA ALA A 345 12.67 24.83 -7.67
C ALA A 345 11.84 25.33 -6.47
N GLN A 346 10.70 25.94 -6.75
CA GLN A 346 9.83 26.56 -5.75
C GLN A 346 8.85 25.58 -5.07
N HIS A 347 8.66 24.37 -5.62
CA HIS A 347 7.58 23.46 -5.20
C HIS A 347 8.07 22.05 -4.82
N ALA A 348 9.24 21.63 -5.31
CA ALA A 348 9.77 20.28 -5.06
C ALA A 348 11.22 20.26 -4.56
N GLY A 349 11.84 21.43 -4.36
CA GLY A 349 13.30 21.54 -4.26
C GLY A 349 13.94 21.23 -5.62
N ALA A 350 14.67 22.18 -6.20
CA ALA A 350 15.14 22.14 -7.60
C ALA A 350 15.95 20.88 -7.99
N ASP A 351 16.49 20.17 -7.00
CA ASP A 351 17.39 19.02 -7.18
C ASP A 351 16.68 17.67 -7.27
N ALA A 352 15.43 17.56 -6.81
CA ALA A 352 14.75 16.27 -6.63
C ALA A 352 14.14 15.68 -7.93
N ALA A 353 13.98 16.47 -8.99
CA ALA A 353 13.28 16.01 -10.19
C ALA A 353 14.15 15.17 -11.14
N HIS A 354 13.66 13.99 -11.53
CA HIS A 354 14.28 13.16 -12.56
C HIS A 354 13.82 13.59 -13.96
N LEU A 355 14.79 13.87 -14.84
CA LEU A 355 14.54 14.33 -16.21
C LEU A 355 14.68 13.18 -17.21
N LEU A 356 13.58 12.78 -17.84
CA LEU A 356 13.57 11.72 -18.85
C LEU A 356 13.64 12.32 -20.27
N PRO A 357 14.66 11.95 -21.07
CA PRO A 357 14.80 12.43 -22.44
C PRO A 357 13.64 12.00 -23.33
N ASP A 358 13.30 12.82 -24.32
CA ASP A 358 12.41 12.40 -25.39
C ASP A 358 13.09 11.33 -26.29
N ASP A 359 12.52 10.13 -26.34
CA ASP A 359 13.03 8.99 -27.14
C ASP A 359 11.88 8.31 -27.91
N PRO A 360 11.26 9.00 -28.89
CA PRO A 360 10.14 8.44 -29.65
C PRO A 360 10.53 7.15 -30.38
N ALA A 361 11.75 7.07 -30.93
CA ALA A 361 12.23 5.88 -31.62
C ALA A 361 12.39 4.66 -30.67
N GLY A 362 12.76 4.89 -29.41
CA GLY A 362 12.78 3.87 -28.36
C GLY A 362 11.38 3.41 -27.97
N CYS A 363 10.47 4.36 -27.73
CA CYS A 363 9.07 4.08 -27.40
C CYS A 363 8.33 3.33 -28.51
N ASP A 364 8.48 3.74 -29.77
CA ASP A 364 7.83 3.10 -30.91
C ASP A 364 8.32 1.66 -31.11
N ARG A 365 9.61 1.43 -30.87
CA ARG A 365 10.19 0.08 -30.94
C ARG A 365 9.61 -0.81 -29.85
N ALA A 366 9.55 -0.31 -28.62
CA ALA A 366 8.99 -1.01 -27.48
C ALA A 366 7.52 -1.37 -27.74
N LEU A 367 6.72 -0.41 -28.21
CA LEU A 367 5.32 -0.61 -28.55
C LEU A 367 5.12 -1.65 -29.67
N ARG A 368 5.91 -1.57 -30.76
CA ARG A 368 5.85 -2.58 -31.84
C ARG A 368 6.24 -3.98 -31.38
N ALA A 369 7.13 -4.07 -30.39
CA ALA A 369 7.58 -5.34 -29.83
C ALA A 369 6.66 -5.85 -28.70
N ALA A 370 5.60 -5.11 -28.35
CA ALA A 370 4.77 -5.38 -27.19
C ALA A 370 5.59 -5.57 -25.90
N ALA A 371 6.59 -4.71 -25.69
CA ALA A 371 7.55 -4.83 -24.61
C ALA A 371 7.81 -3.48 -23.92
N PRO A 372 8.36 -3.48 -22.69
CA PRO A 372 8.88 -2.27 -22.06
C PRO A 372 10.00 -1.61 -22.86
N VAL A 373 10.31 -0.34 -22.55
CA VAL A 373 11.49 0.33 -23.10
C VAL A 373 12.74 -0.20 -22.40
N LEU A 374 13.60 -0.92 -23.14
CA LEU A 374 14.78 -1.61 -22.59
C LEU A 374 16.10 -0.95 -22.98
N PRO A 375 17.15 -1.07 -22.14
CA PRO A 375 18.46 -0.51 -22.43
C PRO A 375 19.12 -1.18 -23.63
N ARG A 376 19.77 -0.35 -24.46
CA ARG A 376 20.61 -0.73 -25.61
C ARG A 376 21.63 0.38 -25.85
N ARG A 377 22.55 0.17 -26.80
CA ARG A 377 23.65 1.13 -27.11
C ARG A 377 23.18 2.59 -27.25
N ARG A 378 21.98 2.84 -27.78
CA ARG A 378 21.37 4.18 -27.90
C ARG A 378 19.90 4.16 -27.42
N ALA A 379 19.68 4.11 -26.12
CA ALA A 379 18.36 4.21 -25.49
C ALA A 379 18.38 5.20 -24.32
N PRO A 380 18.40 6.53 -24.61
CA PRO A 380 18.54 7.56 -23.59
C PRO A 380 17.41 7.52 -22.54
N LEU A 381 16.18 7.18 -22.95
CA LEU A 381 15.06 7.01 -22.03
C LEU A 381 15.28 5.81 -21.10
N ALA A 382 15.60 4.63 -21.66
CA ALA A 382 15.87 3.43 -20.84
C ALA A 382 16.97 3.67 -19.80
N HIS A 383 18.08 4.29 -20.22
CA HIS A 383 19.19 4.60 -19.32
C HIS A 383 18.79 5.62 -18.23
N ALA A 384 17.92 6.57 -18.55
CA ALA A 384 17.40 7.53 -17.56
C ALA A 384 16.47 6.85 -16.55
N VAL A 385 15.58 5.97 -17.01
CA VAL A 385 14.71 5.18 -16.14
C VAL A 385 15.51 4.20 -15.28
N SER A 386 16.57 3.57 -15.80
CA SER A 386 17.45 2.71 -14.97
C SER A 386 18.15 3.47 -13.85
N ARG A 387 18.52 4.75 -14.08
CA ARG A 387 19.07 5.58 -13.00
C ARG A 387 18.01 5.95 -11.96
N LEU A 388 16.77 6.21 -12.38
CA LEU A 388 15.66 6.39 -11.46
C LEU A 388 15.38 5.10 -10.67
N ALA A 389 15.36 3.94 -11.32
CA ALA A 389 15.11 2.66 -10.67
C ALA A 389 16.15 2.33 -9.57
N ALA A 390 17.39 2.80 -9.74
CA ALA A 390 18.48 2.61 -8.79
C ALA A 390 18.42 3.53 -7.55
N THR A 391 17.54 4.54 -7.54
CA THR A 391 17.30 5.39 -6.36
C THR A 391 16.10 4.91 -5.53
N LEU A 392 15.37 3.90 -6.01
CA LEU A 392 14.27 3.26 -5.30
C LEU A 392 14.79 2.05 -4.51
#